data_AF-A0A820CZR4-F1
#
_entry.id   AF-A0A820CZR4-F1
#
_cell.length_a   1.000
_cell.length_b   1.000
_cell.length_c   1.000
_cell.angle_alpha   90.00
_cell.angle_beta   90.00
_cell.angle_gamma   90.00
#
_symmetry.space_group_name_H-M   'P 1'
#
loop_
_entity.id
_entity.type
_entity.pdbx_description
1 polymer ?
#
loop_
_entity_poly.entity_id
_entity_poly.type
_entity_poly.pdbx_seq_one_letter_code
_entity_poly.pdbx_strand_id
1 'polypeptide(L)'
;NNDNDNNKQDETDLFKKQLLDEWLLLYSKDIYQGLLPLYIALPSALAEFSSFYVTNEMVKSICCAMCTIPTDYILSNNLKPLFHSDDNESTLSEPIQTVFNYLYRLLCLTPNRPLQYSAYHLLNKLLPHISSTLILKTNNETIAEDNKTCRLPGSMLEALERTENTIKQLLNENDFVEEHLLDDHGHEIISERSPTIVVTDKEHIIIGELLNYKLLLNLINCYLSVEQRYTYKLMLQEKKLVDRFLLIALGLIPANPVYNDPLSMQVSSITKKLTHSKSMFENDIQLNPNGDLTSTYTIPHLACSVYIQCLSLIPALVREWYHNQTKRIRDAVDRVTQKYVSPILIQQELDTASTLKDINVGETGLFTVKKHSNTREITAIYNIETSRVEICIRLPMNYPLSIASVECTHHVGFTKEQWNKWMFQLKTNLIQNNGGIADGLLHWKQNIDKTMQGIEECSICYCILHTNNELPKRTCRTCKKKFHDACLFRWFRSSNKSTCPHCRANF
;
A
#
# COMPACT_ATOMS: atom_id res chain seq x y z
N ASN A 1 7.93 -44.27 -28.20
CA ASN A 1 8.09 -44.00 -26.75
C ASN A 1 7.61 -42.62 -26.32
N ASN A 2 7.76 -41.54 -27.11
CA ASN A 2 7.24 -40.22 -26.72
C ASN A 2 5.70 -40.08 -26.76
N ASP A 3 4.99 -40.82 -27.61
CA ASP A 3 3.51 -40.70 -27.71
C ASP A 3 2.76 -41.36 -26.53
N ASN A 4 3.35 -42.37 -25.89
CA ASN A 4 2.76 -43.03 -24.71
C ASN A 4 2.94 -42.22 -23.42
N ASP A 5 3.96 -41.36 -23.35
CA ASP A 5 4.18 -40.49 -22.19
C ASP A 5 3.26 -39.25 -22.24
N ASN A 6 2.98 -38.71 -23.44
CA ASN A 6 2.01 -37.62 -23.61
C ASN A 6 0.58 -38.06 -23.27
N ASN A 7 0.13 -39.24 -23.72
CA ASN A 7 -1.20 -39.75 -23.38
C ASN A 7 -1.38 -40.03 -21.87
N LYS A 8 -0.32 -40.51 -21.19
CA LYS A 8 -0.36 -40.71 -19.74
C LYS A 8 -0.40 -39.39 -18.98
N GLN A 9 0.34 -38.39 -19.44
CA GLN A 9 0.32 -37.04 -18.87
C GLN A 9 -1.08 -36.44 -18.97
N ASP A 10 -1.72 -36.53 -20.14
CA ASP A 10 -3.07 -36.06 -20.41
C ASP A 10 -4.14 -36.79 -19.57
N GLU A 11 -4.01 -38.10 -19.37
CA GLU A 11 -4.90 -38.88 -18.49
C GLU A 11 -4.73 -38.50 -17.00
N THR A 12 -3.50 -38.30 -16.52
CA THR A 12 -3.28 -37.81 -15.15
C THR A 12 -3.82 -36.40 -14.93
N ASP A 13 -3.73 -35.53 -15.93
CA ASP A 13 -4.23 -34.15 -15.80
C ASP A 13 -5.76 -34.09 -15.88
N LEU A 14 -6.39 -34.97 -16.67
CA LEU A 14 -7.83 -35.16 -16.67
C LEU A 14 -8.34 -35.71 -15.32
N PHE A 15 -7.65 -36.70 -14.75
CA PHE A 15 -8.00 -37.27 -13.45
C PHE A 15 -7.87 -36.24 -12.30
N LYS A 16 -6.80 -35.44 -12.28
CA LYS A 16 -6.65 -34.34 -11.31
C LYS A 16 -7.78 -33.32 -11.43
N LYS A 17 -8.21 -33.00 -12.66
CA LYS A 17 -9.31 -32.07 -12.89
C LYS A 17 -10.64 -32.63 -12.38
N GLN A 18 -10.91 -33.92 -12.63
CA GLN A 18 -12.12 -34.58 -12.12
C GLN A 18 -12.17 -34.60 -10.58
N LEU A 19 -11.05 -34.92 -9.92
CA LEU A 19 -10.95 -34.85 -8.46
C LEU A 19 -11.14 -33.43 -7.92
N LEU A 20 -10.59 -32.42 -8.60
CA LEU A 20 -10.78 -31.02 -8.24
C LEU A 20 -12.25 -30.60 -8.36
N ASP A 21 -12.91 -30.98 -9.46
CA ASP A 21 -14.32 -30.69 -9.70
C ASP A 21 -15.20 -31.39 -8.66
N GLU A 22 -14.92 -32.66 -8.35
CA GLU A 22 -15.60 -33.43 -7.31
C GLU A 22 -15.43 -32.78 -5.92
N TRP A 23 -14.21 -32.39 -5.56
CA TRP A 23 -13.92 -31.66 -4.33
C TRP A 23 -14.72 -30.36 -4.23
N LEU A 24 -14.71 -29.55 -5.29
CA LEU A 24 -15.40 -28.27 -5.33
C LEU A 24 -16.93 -28.43 -5.25
N LEU A 25 -17.49 -29.40 -5.96
CA LEU A 25 -18.94 -29.60 -6.06
C LEU A 25 -19.54 -30.32 -4.85
N LEU A 26 -18.85 -31.29 -4.26
CA LEU A 26 -19.44 -32.20 -3.26
C LEU A 26 -18.96 -31.97 -1.83
N TYR A 27 -17.69 -31.58 -1.64
CA TYR A 27 -17.06 -31.66 -0.31
C TYR A 27 -16.67 -30.31 0.27
N SER A 28 -16.12 -29.42 -0.56
CA SER A 28 -15.45 -28.21 -0.08
C SER A 28 -16.38 -27.30 0.72
N LYS A 29 -17.62 -27.10 0.25
CA LYS A 29 -18.59 -26.22 0.91
C LYS A 29 -18.92 -26.68 2.32
N ASP A 30 -19.30 -27.94 2.49
CA ASP A 30 -19.73 -28.48 3.80
C ASP A 30 -18.56 -28.50 4.80
N ILE A 31 -17.36 -28.87 4.33
CA ILE A 31 -16.15 -28.86 5.15
C ILE A 31 -15.84 -27.44 5.63
N TYR A 32 -15.83 -26.45 4.73
CA TYR A 32 -15.55 -25.06 5.12
C TYR A 32 -16.65 -24.43 5.96
N GLN A 33 -17.91 -24.80 5.76
CA GLN A 33 -19.04 -24.38 6.61
C GLN A 33 -18.89 -24.89 8.05
N GLY A 34 -18.33 -26.08 8.25
CA GLY A 34 -17.99 -26.59 9.59
C GLY A 34 -16.71 -25.99 10.17
N LEU A 35 -15.68 -25.80 9.33
CA LEU A 35 -14.37 -25.29 9.77
C LEU A 35 -14.40 -23.82 10.18
N LEU A 36 -15.18 -22.97 9.51
CA LEU A 36 -15.19 -21.53 9.79
C LEU A 36 -15.69 -21.20 11.22
N PRO A 37 -16.82 -21.75 11.72
CA PRO A 37 -17.22 -21.58 13.11
C PRO A 37 -16.19 -22.15 14.11
N LEU A 38 -15.60 -23.31 13.80
CA LEU A 38 -14.56 -23.92 14.64
C LEU A 38 -13.35 -22.99 14.76
N TYR A 39 -12.86 -22.47 13.63
CA TYR A 39 -11.76 -21.52 13.56
C TYR A 39 -12.00 -20.27 14.42
N ILE A 40 -13.21 -19.72 14.37
CA ILE A 40 -13.59 -18.54 15.17
C ILE A 40 -13.66 -18.86 16.67
N ALA A 41 -14.05 -20.08 17.03
CA ALA A 41 -14.13 -20.53 18.42
C ALA A 41 -12.78 -20.98 19.01
N LEU A 42 -11.73 -21.13 18.19
CA LEU A 42 -10.41 -21.61 18.63
C LEU A 42 -9.83 -20.83 19.82
N PRO A 43 -9.82 -19.48 19.87
CA PRO A 43 -9.25 -18.76 21.01
C PRO A 43 -9.91 -19.11 22.34
N SER A 44 -11.25 -19.27 22.34
CA SER A 44 -12.00 -19.66 23.53
C SER A 44 -11.69 -21.09 23.94
N ALA A 45 -11.64 -22.01 22.98
CA ALA A 45 -11.27 -23.40 23.25
C ALA A 45 -9.84 -23.51 23.81
N LEU A 46 -8.87 -22.80 23.22
CA LEU A 46 -7.48 -22.83 23.65
C LEU A 46 -7.28 -22.28 25.07
N ALA A 47 -8.15 -21.38 25.54
CA ALA A 47 -8.11 -20.90 26.93
C ALA A 47 -8.47 -22.00 27.94
N GLU A 48 -9.24 -23.02 27.53
CA GLU A 48 -9.69 -24.12 28.39
C GLU A 48 -8.73 -25.33 28.36
N PHE A 49 -7.94 -25.50 27.30
CA PHE A 49 -7.04 -26.65 27.13
C PHE A 49 -5.59 -26.34 27.52
N SER A 50 -5.06 -27.08 28.52
CA SER A 50 -3.71 -26.91 29.06
C SER A 50 -2.60 -27.71 28.34
N SER A 51 -2.93 -28.65 27.44
CA SER A 51 -1.94 -29.46 26.73
C SER A 51 -1.39 -28.73 25.49
N PHE A 52 -0.12 -28.32 25.54
CA PHE A 52 0.47 -27.33 24.63
C PHE A 52 0.86 -27.82 23.21
N TYR A 53 1.21 -29.10 23.01
CA TYR A 53 1.83 -29.53 21.74
C TYR A 53 0.82 -29.95 20.66
N VAL A 54 -0.13 -30.83 21.00
CA VAL A 54 -1.13 -31.34 20.03
C VAL A 54 -2.09 -30.24 19.58
N THR A 55 -2.41 -29.32 20.49
CA THR A 55 -3.25 -28.16 20.21
C THR A 55 -2.60 -27.23 19.18
N ASN A 56 -1.28 -27.04 19.23
CA ASN A 56 -0.57 -26.15 18.30
C ASN A 56 -0.55 -26.67 16.85
N GLU A 57 -0.23 -27.95 16.62
CA GLU A 57 -0.24 -28.51 15.25
C GLU A 57 -1.65 -28.58 14.65
N MET A 58 -2.66 -28.85 15.47
CA MET A 58 -4.05 -28.79 15.05
C MET A 58 -4.45 -27.36 14.67
N VAL A 59 -4.10 -26.36 15.49
CA VAL A 59 -4.37 -24.94 15.19
C VAL A 59 -3.69 -24.52 13.89
N LYS A 60 -2.42 -24.85 13.70
CA LYS A 60 -1.68 -24.59 12.45
C LYS A 60 -2.39 -25.18 11.24
N SER A 61 -2.77 -26.45 11.32
CA SER A 61 -3.48 -27.17 10.26
C SER A 61 -4.82 -26.52 9.90
N ILE A 62 -5.62 -26.16 10.91
CA ILE A 62 -6.90 -25.44 10.71
C ILE A 62 -6.64 -24.07 10.07
N CYS A 63 -5.67 -23.29 10.57
CA CYS A 63 -5.34 -21.97 10.05
C CYS A 63 -4.88 -22.02 8.59
N CYS A 64 -4.08 -23.02 8.22
CA CYS A 64 -3.65 -23.24 6.83
C CYS A 64 -4.81 -23.65 5.92
N ALA A 65 -5.69 -24.56 6.37
CA ALA A 65 -6.90 -24.89 5.62
C ALA A 65 -7.80 -23.65 5.44
N MET A 66 -7.94 -22.81 6.48
CA MET A 66 -8.70 -21.57 6.37
C MET A 66 -8.07 -20.59 5.38
N CYS A 67 -6.75 -20.56 5.22
CA CYS A 67 -6.12 -19.72 4.19
C CYS A 67 -6.51 -20.15 2.75
N THR A 68 -6.98 -21.38 2.53
CA THR A 68 -7.43 -21.87 1.22
C THR A 68 -8.93 -21.77 0.99
N ILE A 69 -9.72 -21.28 1.97
CA ILE A 69 -11.18 -21.13 1.82
C ILE A 69 -11.54 -20.20 0.63
N PRO A 70 -12.50 -20.58 -0.22
CA PRO A 70 -13.10 -19.69 -1.23
C PRO A 70 -13.84 -18.51 -0.60
N THR A 71 -13.77 -17.34 -1.25
CA THR A 71 -14.40 -16.11 -0.73
C THR A 71 -15.92 -16.24 -0.62
N ASP A 72 -16.57 -16.94 -1.57
CA ASP A 72 -18.03 -17.14 -1.56
C ASP A 72 -18.51 -17.85 -0.29
N TYR A 73 -17.72 -18.79 0.23
CA TYR A 73 -18.06 -19.53 1.45
C TYR A 73 -17.91 -18.69 2.71
N ILE A 74 -16.96 -17.74 2.70
CA ILE A 74 -16.82 -16.74 3.76
C ILE A 74 -18.04 -15.80 3.75
N LEU A 75 -18.50 -15.39 2.57
CA LEU A 75 -19.64 -14.48 2.42
C LEU A 75 -20.97 -15.16 2.79
N SER A 76 -21.15 -16.44 2.47
CA SER A 76 -22.34 -17.22 2.81
C SER A 76 -22.30 -17.84 4.22
N ASN A 77 -21.69 -17.14 5.17
CA ASN A 77 -21.50 -17.66 6.52
C ASN A 77 -22.80 -17.64 7.34
N ASN A 78 -22.92 -18.58 8.28
CA ASN A 78 -24.03 -18.68 9.24
C ASN A 78 -23.59 -18.30 10.66
N LEU A 79 -22.63 -17.37 10.77
CA LEU A 79 -22.09 -16.97 12.07
C LEU A 79 -23.10 -16.09 12.82
N LYS A 80 -23.05 -16.14 14.15
CA LYS A 80 -23.86 -15.24 14.98
C LYS A 80 -23.42 -13.80 14.73
N PRO A 81 -24.34 -12.87 14.41
CA PRO A 81 -23.98 -11.48 14.15
C PRO A 81 -23.19 -10.88 15.30
N LEU A 82 -22.13 -10.17 14.95
CA LEU A 82 -21.24 -9.51 15.90
C LEU A 82 -21.06 -8.07 15.44
N PHE A 83 -21.58 -7.11 16.19
CA PHE A 83 -21.53 -5.68 15.87
C PHE A 83 -21.00 -4.87 17.07
N HIS A 84 -20.21 -3.84 16.78
CA HIS A 84 -19.71 -2.84 17.73
C HIS A 84 -20.58 -1.58 17.69
N SER A 85 -20.45 -0.69 18.68
CA SER A 85 -21.23 0.55 18.75
C SER A 85 -21.03 1.47 17.55
N ASP A 86 -19.84 1.42 16.93
CA ASP A 86 -19.46 2.24 15.78
C ASP A 86 -19.79 1.58 14.43
N ASP A 87 -20.25 0.31 14.46
CA ASP A 87 -20.68 -0.41 13.27
C ASP A 87 -22.04 0.14 12.84
N ASN A 88 -21.98 1.12 11.94
CA ASN A 88 -23.17 1.66 11.30
C ASN A 88 -23.61 0.75 10.15
N GLU A 89 -24.91 0.54 9.96
CA GLU A 89 -25.51 -0.11 8.78
C GLU A 89 -25.03 0.51 7.45
N SER A 90 -24.53 1.75 7.50
CA SER A 90 -23.96 2.47 6.38
C SER A 90 -22.55 2.02 5.95
N THR A 91 -21.84 1.13 6.68
CA THR A 91 -20.47 0.73 6.31
C THR A 91 -20.39 -0.58 5.51
N LEU A 92 -20.77 -1.73 6.07
CA LEU A 92 -20.72 -3.04 5.39
C LEU A 92 -22.08 -3.76 5.44
N SER A 93 -22.30 -4.75 4.56
CA SER A 93 -23.45 -5.66 4.68
C SER A 93 -23.27 -6.56 5.91
N GLU A 94 -24.36 -6.93 6.58
CA GLU A 94 -24.37 -7.74 7.81
C GLU A 94 -23.47 -9.00 7.77
N PRO A 95 -23.49 -9.86 6.73
CA PRO A 95 -22.64 -11.05 6.68
C PRO A 95 -21.14 -10.72 6.61
N ILE A 96 -20.79 -9.66 5.89
CA ILE A 96 -19.40 -9.18 5.73
C ILE A 96 -18.93 -8.54 7.04
N GLN A 97 -19.75 -7.66 7.62
CA GLN A 97 -19.43 -6.99 8.88
C GLN A 97 -19.19 -8.00 10.01
N THR A 98 -20.05 -9.02 10.11
CA THR A 98 -19.95 -10.07 11.12
C THR A 98 -18.62 -10.81 11.01
N VAL A 99 -18.28 -11.33 9.82
CA VAL A 99 -17.00 -12.02 9.61
C VAL A 99 -15.82 -11.08 9.85
N PHE A 100 -15.88 -9.86 9.32
CA PHE A 100 -14.83 -8.87 9.47
C PHE A 100 -14.52 -8.62 10.96
N ASN A 101 -15.54 -8.47 11.78
CA ASN A 101 -15.41 -8.26 13.21
C ASN A 101 -14.79 -9.46 13.94
N TYR A 102 -15.20 -10.69 13.61
CA TYR A 102 -14.55 -11.88 14.17
C TYR A 102 -13.08 -11.99 13.75
N LEU A 103 -12.77 -11.74 12.48
CA LEU A 103 -11.39 -11.80 11.98
C LEU A 103 -10.50 -10.73 12.62
N TYR A 104 -11.01 -9.52 12.86
CA TYR A 104 -10.26 -8.47 13.57
C TYR A 104 -9.97 -8.84 15.03
N ARG A 105 -10.87 -9.57 15.70
CA ARG A 105 -10.59 -10.12 17.03
C ARG A 105 -9.46 -11.15 16.98
N LEU A 106 -9.47 -12.04 15.99
CA LEU A 106 -8.39 -13.01 15.80
C LEU A 106 -7.05 -12.33 15.48
N LEU A 107 -7.07 -11.28 14.66
CA LEU A 107 -5.89 -10.52 14.28
C LEU A 107 -5.26 -9.79 15.47
N CYS A 108 -6.07 -9.09 16.28
CA CYS A 108 -5.54 -8.12 17.25
C CYS A 108 -5.61 -8.56 18.71
N LEU A 109 -6.45 -9.55 19.07
CA LEU A 109 -6.68 -9.95 20.47
C LEU A 109 -6.14 -11.33 20.82
N THR A 110 -5.64 -12.09 19.84
CA THR A 110 -5.20 -13.47 20.07
C THR A 110 -3.67 -13.55 20.10
N PRO A 111 -3.06 -14.17 21.13
CA PRO A 111 -1.60 -14.29 21.22
C PRO A 111 -0.99 -15.35 20.28
N ASN A 112 -1.82 -16.13 19.60
CA ASN A 112 -1.42 -17.23 18.73
C ASN A 112 -1.14 -16.71 17.30
N ARG A 113 0.13 -16.75 16.88
CA ARG A 113 0.58 -16.25 15.57
C ARG A 113 -0.12 -16.91 14.37
N PRO A 114 -0.33 -18.25 14.30
CA PRO A 114 -1.09 -18.88 13.23
C PRO A 114 -2.48 -18.27 13.03
N LEU A 115 -3.21 -18.02 14.12
CA LEU A 115 -4.53 -17.37 14.08
C LEU A 115 -4.45 -15.93 13.56
N GLN A 116 -3.44 -15.15 13.97
CA GLN A 116 -3.23 -13.79 13.46
C GLN A 116 -2.91 -13.80 11.96
N TYR A 117 -2.04 -14.70 11.51
CA TYR A 117 -1.62 -14.79 10.10
C TYR A 117 -2.76 -15.26 9.21
N SER A 118 -3.49 -16.30 9.61
CA SER A 118 -4.68 -16.72 8.85
C SER A 118 -5.73 -15.61 8.83
N ALA A 119 -5.99 -14.94 9.95
CA ALA A 119 -6.94 -13.82 9.98
C ALA A 119 -6.54 -12.72 9.01
N TYR A 120 -5.25 -12.35 8.96
CA TYR A 120 -4.71 -11.41 7.98
C TYR A 120 -4.93 -11.85 6.53
N HIS A 121 -4.69 -13.12 6.20
CA HIS A 121 -4.94 -13.65 4.85
C HIS A 121 -6.43 -13.61 4.48
N LEU A 122 -7.31 -14.02 5.39
CA LEU A 122 -8.77 -13.96 5.16
C LEU A 122 -9.25 -12.52 5.01
N LEU A 123 -8.74 -11.58 5.81
CA LEU A 123 -9.06 -10.16 5.71
C LEU A 123 -8.61 -9.59 4.35
N ASN A 124 -7.41 -9.93 3.87
CA ASN A 124 -6.95 -9.54 2.53
C ASN A 124 -7.88 -10.05 1.42
N LYS A 125 -8.41 -11.28 1.53
CA LYS A 125 -9.40 -11.82 0.57
C LYS A 125 -10.72 -11.05 0.58
N LEU A 126 -11.09 -10.44 1.71
CA LEU A 126 -12.33 -9.67 1.86
C LEU A 126 -12.18 -8.20 1.43
N LEU A 127 -10.96 -7.65 1.35
CA LEU A 127 -10.72 -6.26 0.96
C LEU A 127 -11.40 -5.83 -0.37
N PRO A 128 -11.43 -6.63 -1.46
CA PRO A 128 -12.13 -6.26 -2.69
C PRO A 128 -13.65 -6.08 -2.50
N HIS A 129 -14.27 -6.89 -1.64
CA HIS A 129 -15.71 -6.79 -1.36
C HIS A 129 -16.02 -5.60 -0.45
N ILE A 130 -15.14 -5.35 0.53
CA ILE A 130 -15.21 -4.19 1.42
C ILE A 130 -15.12 -2.90 0.60
N SER A 131 -14.13 -2.80 -0.30
CA SER A 131 -13.98 -1.62 -1.15
C SER A 131 -15.17 -1.41 -2.08
N SER A 132 -15.71 -2.48 -2.68
CA SER A 132 -16.87 -2.36 -3.56
C SER A 132 -18.09 -1.77 -2.84
N THR A 133 -18.29 -2.14 -1.57
CA THR A 133 -19.38 -1.62 -0.74
C THR A 133 -19.15 -0.17 -0.36
N LEU A 134 -17.90 0.19 -0.03
CA LEU A 134 -17.50 1.57 0.25
C LEU A 134 -17.67 2.46 -1.00
N ILE A 135 -17.34 1.95 -2.20
CA ILE A 135 -17.49 2.66 -3.48
C ILE A 135 -18.96 2.88 -3.83
N LEU A 136 -19.79 1.84 -3.77
CA LEU A 136 -21.20 1.93 -4.15
C LEU A 136 -21.97 2.94 -3.29
N LYS A 137 -21.66 3.02 -2.00
CA LYS A 137 -22.31 3.97 -1.10
C LYS A 137 -21.88 5.42 -1.35
N THR A 138 -20.60 5.68 -1.67
CA THR A 138 -20.15 7.03 -2.06
C THR A 138 -20.85 7.59 -3.30
N ASN A 139 -21.37 6.74 -4.19
CA ASN A 139 -22.06 7.17 -5.41
C ASN A 139 -23.56 7.43 -5.18
N ASN A 140 -24.17 6.82 -4.17
CA ASN A 140 -25.61 6.89 -3.91
C ASN A 140 -26.01 8.02 -2.95
N GLU A 141 -25.08 8.56 -2.16
CA GLU A 141 -25.32 9.73 -1.32
C GLU A 141 -25.37 11.00 -2.19
N THR A 142 -26.57 11.58 -2.34
CA THR A 142 -26.76 12.91 -2.93
C THR A 142 -25.87 13.91 -2.19
N ILE A 143 -25.11 14.70 -2.94
CA ILE A 143 -24.10 15.67 -2.48
C ILE A 143 -24.74 16.64 -1.46
N ALA A 144 -24.69 16.28 -0.17
CA ALA A 144 -24.88 17.22 0.93
C ALA A 144 -23.50 17.81 1.26
N GLU A 145 -23.44 19.14 1.36
CA GLU A 145 -22.21 19.93 1.38
C GLU A 145 -21.28 19.66 2.57
N ASP A 146 -21.72 18.92 3.60
CA ASP A 146 -21.01 18.90 4.90
C ASP A 146 -20.38 17.58 5.35
N ASN A 147 -20.62 16.41 4.73
CA ASN A 147 -20.04 15.15 5.28
C ASN A 147 -19.81 14.05 4.23
N LYS A 148 -18.84 14.22 3.32
CA LYS A 148 -18.12 13.05 2.76
C LYS A 148 -17.16 12.50 3.82
N THR A 149 -17.70 11.92 4.90
CA THR A 149 -16.88 11.25 5.92
C THR A 149 -16.31 9.98 5.31
N CYS A 150 -15.00 9.95 5.06
CA CYS A 150 -14.29 8.71 4.80
C CYS A 150 -14.42 7.82 6.05
N ARG A 151 -15.20 6.75 5.96
CA ARG A 151 -15.39 5.81 7.07
C ARG A 151 -14.66 4.51 6.78
N LEU A 152 -13.72 4.21 7.67
CA LEU A 152 -13.16 2.87 7.78
C LEU A 152 -14.14 1.97 8.54
N PRO A 153 -14.12 0.65 8.31
CA PRO A 153 -14.87 -0.29 9.14
C PRO A 153 -14.56 -0.08 10.63
N GLY A 154 -15.59 -0.11 11.48
CA GLY A 154 -15.49 0.22 12.91
C GLY A 154 -14.42 -0.60 13.64
N SER A 155 -14.43 -1.92 13.49
CA SER A 155 -13.42 -2.83 14.07
C SER A 155 -11.97 -2.47 13.72
N MET A 156 -11.74 -1.89 12.54
CA MET A 156 -10.40 -1.50 12.12
C MET A 156 -9.92 -0.26 12.87
N LEU A 157 -10.79 0.74 13.04
CA LEU A 157 -10.51 1.93 13.84
C LEU A 157 -10.41 1.61 15.32
N GLU A 158 -11.34 0.82 15.85
CA GLU A 158 -11.33 0.41 17.26
C GLU A 158 -10.05 -0.35 17.61
N ALA A 159 -9.57 -1.22 16.71
CA ALA A 159 -8.29 -1.90 16.89
C ALA A 159 -7.13 -0.92 17.03
N LEU A 160 -7.08 0.13 16.20
CA LEU A 160 -6.05 1.17 16.27
C LEU A 160 -6.14 1.95 17.58
N GLU A 161 -7.34 2.38 17.97
CA GLU A 161 -7.55 3.18 19.18
C GLU A 161 -7.20 2.38 20.44
N ARG A 162 -7.55 1.09 20.48
CA ARG A 162 -7.27 0.20 21.62
C ARG A 162 -5.77 0.01 21.91
N THR A 163 -4.97 -0.16 20.85
CA THR A 163 -3.53 -0.45 20.97
C THR A 163 -2.68 0.80 21.19
N GLU A 164 -3.27 1.99 21.06
CA GLU A 164 -2.55 3.27 21.04
C GLU A 164 -1.69 3.51 22.27
N ASN A 165 -2.30 3.40 23.46
CA ASN A 165 -1.60 3.70 24.70
C ASN A 165 -0.54 2.64 25.02
N THR A 166 -0.84 1.37 24.74
CA THR A 166 0.10 0.27 24.98
C THR A 166 1.33 0.38 24.11
N ILE A 167 1.16 0.72 22.83
CA ILE A 167 2.30 0.88 21.91
C ILE A 167 3.11 2.14 22.27
N LYS A 168 2.47 3.25 22.61
CA LYS A 168 3.18 4.45 23.07
C LYS A 168 4.02 4.17 24.32
N GLN A 169 3.50 3.42 25.28
CA GLN A 169 4.25 2.99 26.47
C GLN A 169 5.46 2.13 26.07
N LEU A 170 5.25 1.10 25.24
CA LEU A 170 6.32 0.21 24.77
C LEU A 170 7.42 0.97 24.01
N LEU A 171 7.07 1.99 23.24
CA LEU A 171 8.06 2.79 22.51
C LEU A 171 8.82 3.76 23.41
N ASN A 172 8.13 4.41 24.37
CA ASN A 172 8.76 5.34 25.30
C ASN A 172 9.69 4.64 26.29
N GLU A 173 9.35 3.42 26.73
CA GLU A 173 10.17 2.62 27.65
C GLU A 173 11.51 2.17 27.05
N ASN A 174 11.60 2.14 25.71
CA ASN A 174 12.70 1.52 25.00
C ASN A 174 13.53 2.51 24.15
N ASP A 175 13.36 3.82 24.34
CA ASP A 175 14.06 4.96 23.68
C ASP A 175 14.55 4.67 22.23
N PHE A 176 13.63 4.13 21.44
CA PHE A 176 13.93 3.23 20.32
C PHE A 176 14.63 3.89 19.13
N VAL A 177 14.34 5.16 18.89
CA VAL A 177 14.88 5.94 17.77
C VAL A 177 16.22 6.58 18.16
N GLU A 178 16.48 6.74 19.46
CA GLU A 178 17.57 7.57 19.98
C GLU A 178 18.93 6.85 20.04
N GLU A 179 18.95 5.54 20.30
CA GLU A 179 20.19 4.76 20.49
C GLU A 179 20.49 3.87 19.25
N HIS A 180 19.53 3.05 18.81
CA HIS A 180 19.77 2.01 17.80
C HIS A 180 19.96 2.48 16.35
N LEU A 181 19.30 3.55 15.91
CA LEU A 181 19.44 4.08 14.53
C LEU A 181 20.60 5.08 14.36
N LEU A 182 21.24 5.45 15.48
CA LEU A 182 22.29 6.46 15.56
C LEU A 182 23.66 5.87 15.91
N ASP A 183 23.71 4.66 16.47
CA ASP A 183 24.97 3.97 16.77
C ASP A 183 25.68 3.48 15.51
N ASP A 184 26.75 4.19 15.18
CA ASP A 184 27.64 3.98 14.03
C ASP A 184 28.75 2.95 14.33
N HIS A 185 28.54 2.04 15.29
CA HIS A 185 29.55 1.04 15.65
C HIS A 185 29.55 -0.07 14.60
N GLY A 186 30.25 0.22 13.49
CA GLY A 186 30.69 -0.77 12.54
C GLY A 186 31.34 -1.94 13.27
N HIS A 187 31.08 -3.14 12.75
CA HIS A 187 31.50 -4.45 13.28
C HIS A 187 30.59 -5.03 14.37
N GLU A 188 29.50 -5.67 13.95
CA GLU A 188 29.34 -7.12 14.13
C GLU A 188 28.20 -7.65 13.24
N ILE A 189 28.54 -8.65 12.45
CA ILE A 189 27.57 -9.47 11.74
C ILE A 189 26.84 -10.27 12.83
N ILE A 190 25.52 -10.05 12.95
CA ILE A 190 24.64 -10.75 13.89
C ILE A 190 25.01 -10.45 15.34
N SER A 191 24.43 -9.40 15.91
CA SER A 191 23.97 -9.55 17.29
C SER A 191 22.51 -9.96 17.18
N GLU A 192 22.17 -11.11 17.74
CA GLU A 192 20.82 -11.63 17.94
C GLU A 192 19.92 -10.69 18.78
N ARG A 193 20.38 -9.47 19.07
CA ARG A 193 19.54 -8.40 19.57
C ARG A 193 18.82 -7.78 18.38
N SER A 194 17.74 -8.45 17.95
CA SER A 194 16.50 -7.71 17.73
C SER A 194 16.40 -6.69 18.86
N PRO A 195 16.04 -5.43 18.58
CA PRO A 195 15.96 -4.44 19.64
C PRO A 195 15.19 -5.08 20.79
N THR A 196 15.72 -4.94 22.00
CA THR A 196 15.23 -5.59 23.22
C THR A 196 13.82 -5.08 23.57
N ILE A 197 12.86 -5.24 22.67
CA ILE A 197 11.49 -5.58 22.99
C ILE A 197 11.66 -6.88 23.73
N VAL A 198 11.87 -6.74 25.04
CA VAL A 198 11.75 -7.82 26.01
C VAL A 198 10.60 -8.69 25.52
N VAL A 199 10.87 -9.99 25.34
CA VAL A 199 9.87 -11.01 25.05
C VAL A 199 8.76 -10.79 26.07
N THR A 200 7.77 -10.03 25.67
CA THR A 200 6.69 -9.54 26.52
C THR A 200 5.47 -10.27 26.03
N ASP A 201 4.54 -10.55 26.93
CA ASP A 201 3.23 -11.11 26.58
C ASP A 201 2.44 -10.25 25.56
N LYS A 202 3.00 -9.11 25.13
CA LYS A 202 2.44 -8.09 24.25
C LYS A 202 2.95 -8.12 22.81
N GLU A 203 3.84 -9.04 22.41
CA GLU A 203 4.31 -9.14 21.00
C GLU A 203 3.15 -9.25 20.00
N HIS A 204 2.11 -10.01 20.36
CA HIS A 204 0.93 -10.19 19.52
C HIS A 204 0.20 -8.87 19.24
N ILE A 205 0.26 -7.89 20.15
CA ILE A 205 -0.31 -6.56 19.96
C ILE A 205 0.45 -5.81 18.86
N ILE A 206 1.78 -5.87 18.89
CA ILE A 206 2.65 -5.23 17.88
C ILE A 206 2.41 -5.86 16.50
N ILE A 207 2.37 -7.19 16.43
CA ILE A 207 2.10 -7.92 15.18
C ILE A 207 0.71 -7.54 14.65
N GLY A 208 -0.32 -7.60 15.50
CA GLY A 208 -1.68 -7.23 15.12
C GLY A 208 -1.77 -5.82 14.57
N GLU A 209 -1.06 -4.87 15.19
CA GLU A 209 -0.99 -3.48 14.73
C GLU A 209 -0.31 -3.34 13.36
N LEU A 210 0.88 -3.93 13.17
CA LEU A 210 1.61 -3.86 11.91
C LEU A 210 0.82 -4.50 10.76
N LEU A 211 0.13 -5.60 11.03
CA LEU A 211 -0.76 -6.25 10.06
C LEU A 211 -2.00 -5.40 9.76
N ASN A 212 -2.55 -4.70 10.75
CA ASN A 212 -3.65 -3.76 10.55
C ASN A 212 -3.23 -2.58 9.65
N TYR A 213 -2.03 -2.00 9.86
CA TYR A 213 -1.48 -0.98 8.97
C TYR A 213 -1.31 -1.47 7.54
N LYS A 214 -0.82 -2.70 7.39
CA LYS A 214 -0.67 -3.32 6.08
C LYS A 214 -2.02 -3.53 5.38
N LEU A 215 -3.06 -3.95 6.10
CA LEU A 215 -4.43 -4.05 5.56
C LEU A 215 -4.98 -2.69 5.12
N LEU A 216 -4.78 -1.65 5.94
CA LEU A 216 -5.20 -0.28 5.62
C LEU A 216 -4.49 0.27 4.38
N LEU A 217 -3.16 0.07 4.27
CA LEU A 217 -2.39 0.47 3.10
C LEU A 217 -2.84 -0.31 1.86
N ASN A 218 -3.09 -1.61 1.97
CA ASN A 218 -3.62 -2.42 0.87
C ASN A 218 -5.03 -1.95 0.44
N LEU A 219 -5.91 -1.64 1.39
CA LEU A 219 -7.25 -1.10 1.12
C LEU A 219 -7.15 0.18 0.29
N ILE A 220 -6.35 1.14 0.74
CA ILE A 220 -6.22 2.46 0.11
C ILE A 220 -5.65 2.35 -1.32
N ASN A 221 -4.67 1.48 -1.53
CA ASN A 221 -3.91 1.50 -2.77
C ASN A 221 -4.41 0.52 -3.82
N CYS A 222 -4.84 -0.67 -3.43
CA CYS A 222 -5.28 -1.67 -4.39
C CYS A 222 -6.74 -1.49 -4.81
N TYR A 223 -7.55 -0.87 -3.95
CA TYR A 223 -9.01 -0.97 -4.11
C TYR A 223 -9.78 0.35 -4.14
N LEU A 224 -9.19 1.47 -3.75
CA LEU A 224 -9.85 2.77 -3.79
C LEU A 224 -9.46 3.59 -5.02
N SER A 225 -10.43 4.33 -5.55
CA SER A 225 -10.24 5.27 -6.65
C SER A 225 -9.39 6.48 -6.22
N VAL A 226 -8.84 7.23 -7.18
CA VAL A 226 -7.99 8.40 -6.90
C VAL A 226 -8.71 9.47 -6.07
N GLU A 227 -10.00 9.70 -6.31
CA GLU A 227 -10.85 10.61 -5.52
C GLU A 227 -11.01 10.13 -4.07
N GLN A 228 -11.21 8.82 -3.88
CA GLN A 228 -11.33 8.24 -2.55
C GLN A 228 -10.00 8.28 -1.81
N ARG A 229 -8.88 7.99 -2.47
CA ARG A 229 -7.54 8.11 -1.89
C ARG A 229 -7.28 9.50 -1.31
N TYR A 230 -7.80 10.56 -1.92
CA TYR A 230 -7.71 11.91 -1.36
C TYR A 230 -8.51 12.06 -0.05
N THR A 231 -9.74 11.54 -0.01
CA THR A 231 -10.57 11.61 1.22
C THR A 231 -9.95 10.78 2.35
N TYR A 232 -9.40 9.61 2.02
CA TYR A 232 -8.66 8.76 2.95
C TYR A 232 -7.35 9.41 3.40
N LYS A 233 -6.65 10.13 2.53
CA LYS A 233 -5.47 10.93 2.89
C LYS A 233 -5.82 11.98 3.95
N LEU A 234 -6.93 12.70 3.80
CA LEU A 234 -7.37 13.68 4.81
C LEU A 234 -7.69 13.00 6.15
N MET A 235 -8.36 11.84 6.12
CA MET A 235 -8.65 11.06 7.33
C MET A 235 -7.36 10.60 8.03
N LEU A 236 -6.38 10.10 7.28
CA LEU A 236 -5.07 9.70 7.83
C LEU A 236 -4.34 10.87 8.50
N GLN A 237 -4.45 12.08 7.95
CA GLN A 237 -3.90 13.30 8.55
C GLN A 237 -4.65 13.71 9.82
N GLU A 238 -5.99 13.74 9.77
CA GLU A 238 -6.84 14.13 10.90
C GLU A 238 -6.63 13.23 12.12
N LYS A 239 -6.58 11.91 11.91
CA LYS A 239 -6.33 10.93 12.98
C LYS A 239 -4.83 10.75 13.32
N LYS A 240 -3.91 11.51 12.70
CA LYS A 240 -2.44 11.39 12.87
C LYS A 240 -1.91 9.95 12.75
N LEU A 241 -2.54 9.16 11.89
CA LEU A 241 -2.23 7.75 11.76
C LEU A 241 -0.85 7.54 11.12
N VAL A 242 -0.48 8.38 10.15
CA VAL A 242 0.84 8.32 9.49
C VAL A 242 1.98 8.53 10.49
N ASP A 243 1.85 9.52 11.36
CA ASP A 243 2.84 9.81 12.40
C ASP A 243 3.08 8.59 13.27
N ARG A 244 1.98 7.95 13.70
CA ARG A 244 2.03 6.73 14.50
C ARG A 244 2.65 5.56 13.74
N PHE A 245 2.28 5.34 12.47
CA PHE A 245 2.80 4.23 11.66
C PHE A 245 4.31 4.33 11.51
N LEU A 246 4.80 5.54 11.21
CA LEU A 246 6.21 5.79 10.98
C LEU A 246 7.00 5.69 12.28
N LEU A 247 6.51 6.21 13.39
CA LEU A 247 7.19 6.07 14.69
C LEU A 247 7.32 4.60 15.12
N ILE A 248 6.26 3.81 14.97
CA ILE A 248 6.28 2.38 15.30
C ILE A 248 7.23 1.64 14.37
N ALA A 249 7.07 1.80 13.05
CA ALA A 249 7.88 1.07 12.09
C ALA A 249 9.36 1.43 12.22
N LEU A 250 9.71 2.72 12.37
CA LEU A 250 11.09 3.15 12.52
C LEU A 250 11.73 2.70 13.83
N GLY A 251 10.98 2.68 14.93
CA GLY A 251 11.48 2.07 16.18
C GLY A 251 11.80 0.59 15.98
N LEU A 252 10.93 -0.15 15.30
CA LEU A 252 11.09 -1.61 15.16
C LEU A 252 12.08 -2.03 14.05
N ILE A 253 12.61 -1.10 13.26
CA ILE A 253 13.63 -1.39 12.25
C ILE A 253 14.99 -1.61 12.93
N PRO A 254 15.65 -2.75 12.71
CA PRO A 254 16.97 -3.02 13.27
C PRO A 254 18.04 -2.17 12.57
N ALA A 255 19.12 -1.84 13.28
CA ALA A 255 20.25 -1.08 12.73
C ALA A 255 20.84 -1.71 11.45
N ASN A 256 20.83 -3.05 11.39
CA ASN A 256 21.15 -3.82 10.20
C ASN A 256 19.95 -4.69 9.79
N PRO A 257 19.12 -4.23 8.83
CA PRO A 257 17.92 -4.93 8.34
C PRO A 257 18.29 -5.99 7.30
N VAL A 258 19.32 -6.78 7.58
CA VAL A 258 19.80 -7.86 6.72
C VAL A 258 19.63 -9.17 7.46
N TYR A 259 18.99 -10.15 6.83
CA TYR A 259 18.77 -11.46 7.42
C TYR A 259 19.26 -12.56 6.49
N ASN A 260 19.60 -13.70 7.10
CA ASN A 260 19.88 -14.92 6.37
C ASN A 260 18.58 -15.70 6.24
N ASP A 261 18.13 -15.91 5.01
CA ASP A 261 16.93 -16.71 4.72
C ASP A 261 17.12 -18.14 5.28
N PRO A 262 16.24 -18.65 6.17
CA PRO A 262 16.36 -20.01 6.72
C PRO A 262 16.45 -21.08 5.64
N LEU A 263 15.81 -20.87 4.48
CA LEU A 263 15.90 -21.77 3.32
C LEU A 263 17.31 -21.79 2.70
N SER A 264 18.07 -20.70 2.83
CA SER A 264 19.46 -20.64 2.38
C SER A 264 20.42 -21.40 3.30
N MET A 265 20.07 -21.62 4.58
CA MET A 265 20.87 -22.43 5.51
C MET A 265 20.77 -23.94 5.22
N GLN A 266 19.65 -24.42 4.67
CA GLN A 266 19.53 -25.83 4.27
C GLN A 266 20.39 -26.15 3.03
N VAL A 267 20.54 -25.19 2.12
CA VAL A 267 21.30 -25.37 0.86
C VAL A 267 22.81 -25.16 1.05
N SER A 268 23.22 -24.33 2.02
CA SER A 268 24.64 -24.07 2.34
C SER A 268 25.37 -25.29 2.92
N SER A 269 24.63 -26.23 3.52
CA SER A 269 25.16 -27.52 3.99
C SER A 269 25.62 -28.43 2.83
N ILE A 270 25.11 -28.20 1.62
CA ILE A 270 25.34 -29.06 0.44
C ILE A 270 26.20 -28.35 -0.62
N THR A 271 26.17 -27.02 -0.69
CA THR A 271 26.97 -26.26 -1.66
C THR A 271 27.63 -25.06 -1.01
N LYS A 272 28.97 -24.98 -1.09
CA LYS A 272 29.77 -23.79 -0.72
C LYS A 272 29.54 -22.63 -1.71
N LYS A 273 28.29 -22.21 -1.91
CA LYS A 273 27.95 -20.98 -2.65
C LYS A 273 27.49 -19.92 -1.66
N LEU A 274 27.96 -18.69 -1.89
CA LEU A 274 27.80 -17.53 -1.02
C LEU A 274 26.38 -17.41 -0.45
N THR A 275 26.28 -17.24 0.86
CA THR A 275 25.06 -16.78 1.54
C THR A 275 24.71 -15.42 0.98
N HIS A 276 23.70 -15.34 0.10
CA HIS A 276 23.14 -14.06 -0.31
C HIS A 276 22.37 -13.48 0.88
N SER A 277 23.04 -12.65 1.67
CA SER A 277 22.41 -11.84 2.71
C SER A 277 21.36 -10.94 2.05
N LYS A 278 20.08 -11.11 2.39
CA LYS A 278 18.98 -10.32 1.80
C LYS A 278 18.53 -9.24 2.76
N SER A 279 18.20 -8.08 2.22
CA SER A 279 17.58 -7.01 3.00
C SER A 279 16.12 -7.36 3.33
N MET A 280 15.68 -7.08 4.56
CA MET A 280 14.26 -7.19 4.97
C MET A 280 13.34 -6.28 4.15
N PHE A 281 13.88 -5.31 3.41
CA PHE A 281 13.10 -4.42 2.53
C PHE A 281 12.86 -4.98 1.12
N GLU A 282 13.60 -6.01 0.68
CA GLU A 282 13.54 -6.50 -0.70
C GLU A 282 12.34 -7.42 -0.96
N ASN A 283 12.02 -8.28 0.00
CA ASN A 283 10.97 -9.28 -0.16
C ASN A 283 9.93 -9.10 0.93
N ASP A 284 8.67 -9.33 0.56
CA ASP A 284 7.61 -9.31 1.55
C ASP A 284 7.65 -10.58 2.42
N ILE A 285 7.34 -10.43 3.71
CA ILE A 285 7.33 -11.56 4.64
C ILE A 285 6.22 -12.54 4.31
N GLN A 286 6.56 -13.82 4.18
CA GLN A 286 5.57 -14.88 4.04
C GLN A 286 5.00 -15.25 5.41
N LEU A 287 3.79 -14.76 5.69
CA LEU A 287 3.06 -15.03 6.92
C LEU A 287 2.40 -16.42 6.87
N ASN A 288 3.19 -17.48 6.94
CA ASN A 288 2.67 -18.84 6.88
C ASN A 288 2.16 -19.30 8.26
N PRO A 289 0.88 -19.70 8.41
CA PRO A 289 0.38 -20.23 9.67
C PRO A 289 1.10 -21.51 10.13
N ASN A 290 1.64 -22.30 9.21
CA ASN A 290 2.46 -23.48 9.52
C ASN A 290 3.94 -23.15 9.80
N GLY A 291 4.34 -21.88 9.66
CA GLY A 291 5.72 -21.44 9.85
C GLY A 291 6.17 -21.53 11.32
N ASP A 292 7.48 -21.33 11.53
CA ASP A 292 8.05 -21.34 12.88
C ASP A 292 7.43 -20.23 13.74
N LEU A 293 6.83 -20.66 14.86
CA LEU A 293 6.06 -19.82 15.77
C LEU A 293 6.89 -18.74 16.47
N THR A 294 8.21 -18.79 16.37
CA THR A 294 9.15 -18.01 17.19
C THR A 294 10.18 -17.24 16.37
N SER A 295 10.00 -17.09 15.05
CA SER A 295 10.94 -16.30 14.25
C SER A 295 11.09 -14.90 14.85
N THR A 296 12.28 -14.62 15.38
CA THR A 296 12.68 -13.35 16.01
C THR A 296 12.73 -12.21 14.99
N TYR A 297 12.73 -12.54 13.70
CA TYR A 297 12.78 -11.61 12.58
C TYR A 297 11.40 -11.13 12.12
N THR A 298 10.30 -11.74 12.56
CA THR A 298 8.96 -11.41 12.03
C THR A 298 8.56 -9.96 12.29
N ILE A 299 8.73 -9.46 13.52
CA ILE A 299 8.38 -8.08 13.87
C ILE A 299 9.27 -7.08 13.11
N PRO A 300 10.61 -7.19 13.14
CA PRO A 300 11.50 -6.36 12.32
C PRO A 300 11.16 -6.34 10.83
N HIS A 301 10.85 -7.50 10.26
CA HIS A 301 10.55 -7.63 8.83
C HIS A 301 9.18 -7.02 8.49
N LEU A 302 8.17 -7.20 9.35
CA LEU A 302 6.88 -6.51 9.23
C LEU A 302 7.04 -4.99 9.32
N ALA A 303 7.86 -4.50 10.24
CA ALA A 303 8.14 -3.07 10.36
C ALA A 303 8.82 -2.51 9.10
N CYS A 304 9.82 -3.21 8.58
CA CYS A 304 10.47 -2.88 7.30
C CYS A 304 9.45 -2.84 6.15
N SER A 305 8.58 -3.85 6.06
CA SER A 305 7.52 -3.99 5.05
C SER A 305 6.52 -2.82 5.12
N VAL A 306 6.02 -2.48 6.31
CA VAL A 306 5.11 -1.33 6.48
C VAL A 306 5.81 -0.01 6.14
N TYR A 307 7.08 0.16 6.53
CA TYR A 307 7.83 1.37 6.24
C TYR A 307 8.04 1.63 4.74
N ILE A 308 8.51 0.62 3.99
CA ILE A 308 8.69 0.76 2.53
C ILE A 308 7.35 0.94 1.82
N GLN A 309 6.27 0.30 2.29
CA GLN A 309 4.93 0.52 1.77
C GLN A 309 4.43 1.94 2.01
N CYS A 310 4.67 2.52 3.19
CA CYS A 310 4.34 3.92 3.45
C CYS A 310 5.07 4.85 2.48
N LEU A 311 6.38 4.62 2.26
CA LEU A 311 7.18 5.42 1.34
C LEU A 311 6.72 5.28 -0.12
N SER A 312 6.35 4.09 -0.58
CA SER A 312 5.91 3.89 -1.97
C SER A 312 4.47 4.36 -2.20
N LEU A 313 3.56 4.14 -1.24
CA LEU A 313 2.13 4.30 -1.46
C LEU A 313 1.58 5.66 -1.02
N ILE A 314 2.14 6.24 0.05
CA ILE A 314 1.72 7.55 0.58
C ILE A 314 2.91 8.51 0.75
N PRO A 315 3.80 8.65 -0.24
CA PRO A 315 5.04 9.43 -0.13
C PRO A 315 4.79 10.89 0.27
N ALA A 316 3.71 11.50 -0.21
CA ALA A 316 3.39 12.89 0.11
C ALA A 316 3.13 13.11 1.62
N LEU A 317 2.47 12.15 2.29
CA LEU A 317 2.21 12.20 3.72
C LEU A 317 3.48 11.93 4.52
N VAL A 318 4.30 10.98 4.06
CA VAL A 318 5.59 10.70 4.70
C VAL A 318 6.54 11.89 4.62
N ARG A 319 6.56 12.61 3.49
CA ARG A 319 7.33 13.86 3.34
C ARG A 319 6.88 14.95 4.29
N GLU A 320 5.57 15.16 4.41
CA GLU A 320 5.00 16.12 5.35
C GLU A 320 5.41 15.81 6.79
N TRP A 321 5.24 14.55 7.21
CA TRP A 321 5.69 14.08 8.52
C TRP A 321 7.20 14.30 8.71
N TYR A 322 8.01 13.87 7.74
CA TYR A 322 9.47 13.96 7.76
C TYR A 322 9.95 15.40 7.96
N HIS A 323 9.40 16.36 7.21
CA HIS A 323 9.79 17.76 7.34
C HIS A 323 9.39 18.37 8.70
N ASN A 324 8.32 17.87 9.30
CA ASN A 324 7.85 18.29 10.64
C ASN A 324 8.64 17.66 11.80
N GLN A 325 9.56 16.71 11.55
CA GLN A 325 10.37 16.09 12.60
C GLN A 325 11.58 16.94 13.03
N THR A 326 12.19 16.60 14.16
CA THR A 326 13.45 17.20 14.60
C THR A 326 14.59 16.84 13.66
N LYS A 327 15.67 17.64 13.65
CA LYS A 327 16.85 17.37 12.80
C LYS A 327 17.42 15.97 13.04
N ARG A 328 17.50 15.53 14.31
CA ARG A 328 18.02 14.21 14.69
C ARG A 328 17.23 13.07 14.06
N ILE A 329 15.90 13.11 14.16
CA ILE A 329 15.02 12.09 13.56
C ILE A 329 15.11 12.12 12.04
N ARG A 330 15.13 13.32 11.44
CA ARG A 330 15.30 13.45 9.98
C ARG A 330 16.60 12.81 9.50
N ASP A 331 17.72 13.10 10.16
CA ASP A 331 19.03 12.55 9.77
C ASP A 331 19.05 11.01 9.91
N ALA A 332 18.41 10.45 10.94
CA ALA A 332 18.30 8.99 11.10
C ALA A 332 17.45 8.34 10.01
N VAL A 333 16.26 8.90 9.75
CA VAL A 333 15.35 8.46 8.69
C VAL A 333 16.02 8.55 7.31
N ASP A 334 16.74 9.65 7.05
CA ASP A 334 17.46 9.89 5.80
C ASP A 334 18.52 8.81 5.55
N ARG A 335 19.34 8.48 6.57
CA ARG A 335 20.35 7.42 6.48
C ARG A 335 19.75 6.05 6.17
N VAL A 336 18.73 5.62 6.91
CA VAL A 336 18.07 4.32 6.71
C VAL A 336 17.46 4.24 5.32
N THR A 337 16.76 5.30 4.92
CA THR A 337 16.07 5.38 3.63
C THR A 337 17.06 5.33 2.49
N GLN A 338 18.07 6.19 2.50
CA GLN A 338 19.10 6.27 1.46
C GLN A 338 19.86 4.95 1.31
N LYS A 339 20.17 4.26 2.41
CA LYS A 339 20.98 3.04 2.40
C LYS A 339 20.21 1.81 1.95
N TYR A 340 19.00 1.59 2.47
CA TYR A 340 18.29 0.31 2.31
C TYR A 340 17.02 0.40 1.45
N VAL A 341 16.34 1.55 1.41
CA VAL A 341 15.00 1.65 0.80
C VAL A 341 15.02 2.36 -0.55
N SER A 342 15.70 3.51 -0.65
CA SER A 342 15.80 4.31 -1.87
C SER A 342 16.34 3.52 -3.06
N PRO A 343 17.38 2.66 -2.95
CA PRO A 343 17.85 1.87 -4.08
C PRO A 343 16.76 0.97 -4.65
N ILE A 344 15.91 0.36 -3.81
CA ILE A 344 14.81 -0.52 -4.22
C ILE A 344 13.75 0.29 -4.96
N LEU A 345 13.26 1.37 -4.35
CA LEU A 345 12.19 2.20 -4.92
C LEU A 345 12.64 2.91 -6.20
N ILE A 346 13.90 3.37 -6.26
CA ILE A 346 14.45 4.01 -7.47
C ILE A 346 14.51 3.00 -8.61
N GLN A 347 14.99 1.77 -8.39
CA GLN A 347 15.00 0.75 -9.45
C GLN A 347 13.59 0.40 -9.91
N GLN A 348 12.63 0.25 -8.99
CA GLN A 348 11.23 0.02 -9.34
C GLN A 348 10.66 1.14 -10.23
N GLU A 349 10.91 2.40 -9.90
CA GLU A 349 10.49 3.55 -10.70
C GLU A 349 11.19 3.61 -12.07
N LEU A 350 12.50 3.37 -12.11
CA LEU A 350 13.27 3.33 -13.36
C LEU A 350 12.79 2.21 -14.29
N ASP A 351 12.51 1.03 -13.73
CA ASP A 351 12.04 -0.13 -14.48
C ASP A 351 10.61 0.11 -14.99
N THR A 352 9.72 0.59 -14.13
CA THR A 352 8.34 0.93 -14.48
C THR A 352 8.31 2.00 -15.58
N ALA A 353 9.09 3.09 -15.43
CA ALA A 353 9.17 4.13 -16.46
C ALA A 353 9.75 3.59 -17.78
N SER A 354 10.67 2.63 -17.73
CA SER A 354 11.24 2.02 -18.93
C SER A 354 10.27 1.10 -19.68
N THR A 355 9.17 0.67 -19.06
CA THR A 355 8.09 -0.06 -19.77
C THR A 355 7.33 0.84 -20.73
N LEU A 356 7.41 2.18 -20.57
CA LEU A 356 6.80 3.16 -21.48
C LEU A 356 7.57 3.33 -22.81
N LYS A 357 8.57 2.47 -23.08
CA LYS A 357 9.25 2.43 -24.38
C LYS A 357 8.25 2.08 -25.47
N ASP A 358 8.30 2.85 -26.56
CA ASP A 358 7.56 2.59 -27.80
C ASP A 358 6.02 2.62 -27.64
N ILE A 359 5.52 3.49 -26.78
CA ILE A 359 4.09 3.82 -26.75
C ILE A 359 3.74 4.69 -27.97
N ASN A 360 3.51 4.02 -29.10
CA ASN A 360 2.81 4.56 -30.27
C ASN A 360 1.33 4.68 -29.92
N VAL A 361 0.89 5.88 -29.53
CA VAL A 361 -0.54 6.17 -29.32
C VAL A 361 -0.98 7.08 -30.45
N GLY A 362 -1.43 6.47 -31.54
CA GLY A 362 -2.01 7.18 -32.69
C GLY A 362 -1.01 7.90 -33.60
N GLU A 363 -1.55 8.82 -34.41
CA GLU A 363 -0.89 9.53 -35.51
C GLU A 363 -0.05 10.77 -35.09
N THR A 364 0.04 11.12 -33.80
CA THR A 364 0.51 12.47 -33.36
C THR A 364 2.01 12.59 -33.07
N GLY A 365 2.73 11.51 -32.76
CA GLY A 365 4.16 11.61 -32.44
C GLY A 365 4.77 10.41 -31.71
N LEU A 366 6.11 10.36 -31.70
CA LEU A 366 6.88 9.30 -31.05
C LEU A 366 7.27 9.71 -29.63
N PHE A 367 6.87 8.93 -28.63
CA PHE A 367 7.25 9.09 -27.22
C PHE A 367 8.23 7.99 -26.81
N THR A 368 9.40 8.39 -26.32
CA THR A 368 10.47 7.46 -25.93
C THR A 368 10.97 7.77 -24.52
N VAL A 369 11.06 6.76 -23.67
CA VAL A 369 11.59 6.88 -22.30
C VAL A 369 12.87 6.05 -22.17
N LYS A 370 13.93 6.68 -21.65
CA LYS A 370 15.23 6.08 -21.37
C LYS A 370 15.52 6.13 -19.88
N LYS A 371 16.03 5.01 -19.33
CA LYS A 371 16.47 4.91 -17.94
C LYS A 371 17.98 5.02 -17.85
N HIS A 372 18.47 5.71 -16.83
CA HIS A 372 19.89 5.85 -16.51
C HIS A 372 20.11 5.44 -15.06
N SER A 373 20.29 4.14 -14.82
CA SER A 373 20.38 3.57 -13.46
C SER A 373 21.55 4.12 -12.64
N ASN A 374 22.70 4.40 -13.27
CA ASN A 374 23.88 4.91 -12.57
C ASN A 374 23.70 6.34 -12.03
N THR A 375 22.99 7.18 -12.78
CA THR A 375 22.73 8.59 -12.40
C THR A 375 21.38 8.78 -11.71
N ARG A 376 20.56 7.72 -11.63
CA ARG A 376 19.17 7.74 -11.10
C ARG A 376 18.29 8.71 -11.90
N GLU A 377 18.46 8.72 -13.21
CA GLU A 377 17.79 9.65 -14.12
C GLU A 377 16.85 8.92 -15.08
N ILE A 378 15.75 9.59 -15.43
CA ILE A 378 14.80 9.17 -16.45
C ILE A 378 14.75 10.29 -17.48
N THR A 379 15.07 9.96 -18.73
CA THR A 379 14.97 10.89 -19.85
C THR A 379 13.76 10.53 -20.69
N ALA A 380 12.80 11.46 -20.81
CA ALA A 380 11.66 11.30 -21.71
C ALA A 380 11.79 12.26 -22.89
N ILE A 381 11.65 11.71 -24.10
CA ILE A 381 11.72 12.41 -25.38
C ILE A 381 10.35 12.31 -26.03
N TYR A 382 9.78 13.46 -26.40
CA TYR A 382 8.56 13.52 -27.18
C TYR A 382 8.78 14.27 -28.50
N ASN A 383 8.60 13.58 -29.61
CA ASN A 383 8.71 14.12 -30.95
C ASN A 383 7.32 14.32 -31.54
N ILE A 384 6.96 15.57 -31.88
CA ILE A 384 5.67 15.97 -32.43
C ILE A 384 5.93 16.69 -33.76
N GLU A 385 5.63 16.06 -34.89
CA GLU A 385 5.86 16.62 -36.23
C GLU A 385 7.28 17.19 -36.44
N THR A 386 7.44 18.52 -36.39
CA THR A 386 8.71 19.25 -36.55
C THR A 386 9.35 19.68 -35.22
N SER A 387 8.69 19.40 -34.10
CA SER A 387 9.07 19.82 -32.75
C SER A 387 9.58 18.64 -31.91
N ARG A 388 10.54 18.90 -31.03
CA ARG A 388 11.11 17.90 -30.10
C ARG A 388 11.22 18.47 -28.70
N VAL A 389 10.72 17.71 -27.74
CA VAL A 389 10.80 17.98 -26.31
C VAL A 389 11.61 16.88 -25.63
N GLU A 390 12.51 17.28 -24.75
CA GLU A 390 13.30 16.38 -23.94
C GLU A 390 13.37 16.87 -22.48
N ILE A 391 13.00 15.97 -21.58
CA ILE A 391 13.04 16.20 -20.13
C ILE A 391 13.87 15.14 -19.45
N CYS A 392 14.54 15.56 -18.38
CA CYS A 392 15.31 14.70 -17.51
C CYS A 392 14.75 14.81 -16.08
N ILE A 393 14.28 13.69 -15.53
CA ILE A 393 13.84 13.57 -14.14
C ILE A 393 14.97 12.90 -13.38
N ARG A 394 15.56 13.58 -12.39
CA ARG A 394 16.62 13.05 -11.53
C ARG A 394 16.06 12.72 -10.15
N LEU A 395 16.27 11.49 -9.72
CA LEU A 395 15.86 11.01 -8.40
C LEU A 395 16.95 11.27 -7.36
N PRO A 396 16.61 11.85 -6.19
CA PRO A 396 17.56 12.08 -5.12
C PRO A 396 17.98 10.77 -4.45
N MET A 397 19.10 10.80 -3.72
CA MET A 397 19.64 9.63 -3.02
C MET A 397 18.71 9.07 -1.93
N ASN A 398 17.89 9.94 -1.34
CA ASN A 398 16.90 9.64 -0.31
C ASN A 398 15.46 9.64 -0.85
N TYR A 399 15.27 9.34 -2.13
CA TYR A 399 13.93 9.21 -2.72
C TYR A 399 13.12 8.15 -1.95
N PRO A 400 11.83 8.40 -1.59
CA PRO A 400 10.95 9.51 -1.98
C PRO A 400 10.82 10.66 -0.95
N LEU A 401 11.70 10.72 0.06
CA LEU A 401 11.68 11.79 1.08
C LEU A 401 11.98 13.15 0.46
N SER A 402 12.99 13.20 -0.40
CA SER A 402 13.20 14.37 -1.25
C SER A 402 12.48 14.20 -2.59
N ILE A 403 12.00 15.31 -3.12
CA ILE A 403 11.26 15.36 -4.39
C ILE A 403 12.24 15.19 -5.56
N ALA A 404 11.80 14.48 -6.60
CA ALA A 404 12.54 14.37 -7.86
C ALA A 404 12.69 15.72 -8.56
N SER A 405 13.89 16.04 -9.05
CA SER A 405 14.11 17.27 -9.83
C SER A 405 13.78 17.03 -11.29
N VAL A 406 13.04 17.97 -11.89
CA VAL A 406 12.69 17.94 -13.32
C VAL A 406 13.44 19.05 -14.03
N GLU A 407 14.30 18.65 -14.96
CA GLU A 407 15.15 19.51 -15.79
C GLU A 407 14.73 19.41 -17.27
N CYS A 408 14.77 20.54 -17.98
CA CYS A 408 14.60 20.58 -19.42
C CYS A 408 15.98 20.49 -20.08
N THR A 409 16.20 19.47 -20.90
CA THR A 409 17.47 19.36 -21.65
C THR A 409 17.33 19.99 -23.04
N HIS A 410 16.17 19.86 -23.69
CA HIS A 410 15.94 20.40 -25.02
C HIS A 410 14.44 20.66 -25.28
N HIS A 411 14.11 21.81 -25.87
CA HIS A 411 12.77 22.09 -26.39
C HIS A 411 12.88 22.97 -27.65
N VAL A 412 12.27 22.53 -28.75
CA VAL A 412 12.20 23.28 -30.01
C VAL A 412 10.75 23.26 -30.50
N GLY A 413 10.24 24.41 -30.94
CA GLY A 413 8.90 24.57 -31.51
C GLY A 413 7.81 25.11 -30.57
N PHE A 414 8.13 25.46 -29.32
CA PHE A 414 7.16 25.96 -28.34
C PHE A 414 7.60 27.28 -27.69
N THR A 415 6.64 28.07 -27.21
CA THR A 415 6.94 29.31 -26.47
C THR A 415 7.42 29.00 -25.05
N LYS A 416 8.22 29.91 -24.47
CA LYS A 416 8.73 29.78 -23.09
C LYS A 416 7.60 29.69 -22.06
N GLU A 417 6.48 30.35 -22.29
CA GLU A 417 5.32 30.33 -21.39
C GLU A 417 4.61 28.98 -21.41
N GLN A 418 4.33 28.42 -22.60
CA GLN A 418 3.76 27.08 -22.74
C GLN A 418 4.65 26.04 -22.06
N TRP A 419 5.96 26.17 -22.25
CA TRP A 419 6.93 25.27 -21.64
C TRP A 419 6.96 25.33 -20.12
N ASN A 420 7.11 26.54 -19.56
CA ASN A 420 7.14 26.73 -18.11
C ASN A 420 5.88 26.16 -17.45
N LYS A 421 4.74 26.30 -18.12
CA LYS A 421 3.47 25.74 -17.67
C LYS A 421 3.45 24.21 -17.69
N TRP A 422 3.90 23.56 -18.77
CA TRP A 422 3.99 22.10 -18.82
C TRP A 422 4.96 21.53 -17.78
N MET A 423 6.07 22.23 -17.52
CA MET A 423 7.00 21.86 -16.44
C MET A 423 6.38 22.03 -15.07
N PHE A 424 5.61 23.10 -14.86
CA PHE A 424 4.86 23.29 -13.62
C PHE A 424 3.84 22.17 -13.40
N GLN A 425 3.09 21.79 -14.43
CA GLN A 425 2.12 20.69 -14.38
C GLN A 425 2.80 19.37 -14.00
N LEU A 426 3.91 19.01 -14.67
CA LEU A 426 4.64 17.78 -14.38
C LEU A 426 5.21 17.78 -12.96
N LYS A 427 5.86 18.87 -12.53
CA LYS A 427 6.37 19.00 -11.15
C LYS A 427 5.24 18.88 -10.12
N THR A 428 4.12 19.55 -10.36
CA THR A 428 2.95 19.50 -9.48
C THR A 428 2.41 18.09 -9.37
N ASN A 429 2.30 17.38 -10.50
CA ASN A 429 1.82 16.00 -10.55
C ASN A 429 2.74 15.06 -9.72
N LEU A 430 4.07 15.12 -9.94
CA LEU A 430 5.04 14.29 -9.21
C LEU A 430 5.09 14.59 -7.70
N ILE A 431 4.76 15.82 -7.28
CA ILE A 431 4.77 16.22 -5.86
C ILE A 431 3.47 15.83 -5.16
N GLN A 432 2.34 16.14 -5.81
CA GLN A 432 1.02 16.11 -5.16
C GLN A 432 0.33 14.76 -5.29
N ASN A 433 0.63 14.01 -6.35
CA ASN A 433 0.01 12.71 -6.58
C ASN A 433 0.90 11.61 -5.99
N ASN A 434 0.25 10.63 -5.36
CA ASN A 434 0.90 9.40 -4.94
C ASN A 434 1.08 8.43 -6.13
N GLY A 435 1.22 8.96 -7.36
CA GLY A 435 1.41 8.18 -8.58
C GLY A 435 2.89 8.02 -8.90
N GLY A 436 3.23 6.95 -9.63
CA GLY A 436 4.61 6.72 -10.06
C GLY A 436 5.06 7.73 -11.13
N ILE A 437 6.36 7.78 -11.41
CA ILE A 437 6.93 8.67 -12.42
C ILE A 437 6.37 8.34 -13.81
N ALA A 438 6.15 7.05 -14.08
CA ALA A 438 5.55 6.57 -15.32
C ALA A 438 4.16 7.18 -15.57
N ASP A 439 3.29 7.18 -14.56
CA ASP A 439 1.95 7.78 -14.64
C ASP A 439 2.05 9.29 -14.85
N GLY A 440 2.96 9.96 -14.15
CA GLY A 440 3.21 11.38 -14.32
C GLY A 440 3.66 11.75 -15.73
N LEU A 441 4.54 10.94 -16.34
CA LEU A 441 5.01 11.10 -17.72
C LEU A 441 3.88 10.86 -18.74
N LEU A 442 3.06 9.83 -18.55
CA LEU A 442 1.92 9.55 -19.41
C LEU A 442 0.88 10.67 -19.35
N HIS A 443 0.56 11.12 -18.14
CA HIS A 443 -0.36 12.24 -17.92
C HIS A 443 0.16 13.55 -18.53
N TRP A 444 1.46 13.79 -18.42
CA TRP A 444 2.11 14.93 -19.06
C TRP A 444 2.01 14.87 -20.59
N LYS A 445 2.33 13.73 -21.21
CA LYS A 445 2.16 13.50 -22.65
C LYS A 445 0.72 13.77 -23.09
N GLN A 446 -0.25 13.14 -22.44
CA GLN A 446 -1.67 13.29 -22.81
C GLN A 446 -2.16 14.74 -22.69
N ASN A 447 -1.69 15.49 -21.68
CA ASN A 447 -1.99 16.91 -21.57
C ASN A 447 -1.43 17.73 -22.73
N ILE A 448 -0.19 17.45 -23.18
CA ILE A 448 0.37 18.09 -24.37
C ILE A 448 -0.48 17.77 -25.60
N ASP A 449 -0.83 16.50 -25.82
CA ASP A 449 -1.65 16.08 -26.98
C ASP A 449 -3.01 16.80 -27.01
N LYS A 450 -3.66 16.90 -25.85
CA LYS A 450 -4.94 17.60 -25.73
C LYS A 450 -4.81 19.11 -25.92
N THR A 451 -3.67 19.69 -25.54
CA THR A 451 -3.38 21.11 -25.77
C THR A 451 -3.25 21.37 -27.28
N MET A 452 -2.60 20.46 -28.02
CA MET A 452 -2.49 20.55 -29.48
C MET A 452 -3.84 20.39 -30.18
N GLN A 453 -4.77 19.63 -29.60
CA GLN A 453 -6.16 19.54 -30.06
C GLN A 453 -6.99 20.81 -29.80
N GLY A 454 -6.41 21.84 -29.19
CA GLY A 454 -7.09 23.10 -28.88
C GLY A 454 -8.07 23.02 -27.71
N ILE A 455 -7.96 21.99 -26.86
CA ILE A 455 -8.83 21.84 -25.69
C ILE A 455 -8.34 22.77 -24.58
N GLU A 456 -9.25 23.59 -24.06
CA GLU A 456 -8.96 24.49 -22.93
C GLU A 456 -8.72 23.72 -21.64
N GLU A 457 -7.71 24.16 -20.87
CA GLU A 457 -7.36 23.56 -19.60
C GLU A 457 -8.18 24.07 -18.39
N CYS A 458 -8.04 23.39 -17.25
CA CYS A 458 -8.54 23.87 -15.98
C CYS A 458 -7.74 25.07 -15.47
N SER A 459 -8.42 26.14 -15.06
CA SER A 459 -7.75 27.36 -14.53
C SER A 459 -7.27 27.27 -13.07
N ILE A 460 -7.38 26.10 -12.41
CA ILE A 460 -6.83 25.86 -11.06
C ILE A 460 -5.54 25.04 -11.15
N CYS A 461 -5.60 23.85 -11.75
CA CYS A 461 -4.45 22.95 -11.84
C CYS A 461 -3.61 23.17 -13.11
N TYR A 462 -4.11 23.98 -14.04
CA TYR A 462 -3.55 24.21 -15.37
C TYR A 462 -3.50 22.97 -16.28
N CYS A 463 -3.95 21.79 -15.85
CA CYS A 463 -4.02 20.59 -16.67
C CYS A 463 -5.33 20.49 -17.47
N ILE A 464 -5.31 19.80 -18.62
CA ILE A 464 -6.52 19.48 -19.39
C ILE A 464 -7.16 18.20 -18.85
N LEU A 465 -6.36 17.19 -18.54
CA LEU A 465 -6.84 15.99 -17.87
C LEU A 465 -6.61 16.15 -16.37
N HIS A 466 -7.62 15.81 -15.57
CA HIS A 466 -7.45 15.58 -14.15
C HIS A 466 -6.75 14.22 -13.93
N THR A 467 -6.29 13.92 -12.71
CA THR A 467 -5.72 12.61 -12.35
C THR A 467 -6.66 11.43 -12.62
N ASN A 468 -7.95 11.70 -12.79
CA ASN A 468 -8.99 10.71 -13.07
C ASN A 468 -9.34 10.66 -14.56
N ASN A 469 -8.48 11.24 -15.42
CA ASN A 469 -8.68 11.39 -16.86
C ASN A 469 -9.93 12.18 -17.26
N GLU A 470 -10.43 13.04 -16.38
CA GLU A 470 -11.57 13.91 -16.67
C GLU A 470 -11.17 15.23 -17.30
N LEU A 471 -11.98 15.72 -18.25
CA LEU A 471 -11.84 17.04 -18.86
C LEU A 471 -12.50 18.13 -17.99
N PRO A 472 -12.06 19.40 -18.08
CA PRO A 472 -12.67 20.50 -17.35
C PRO A 472 -14.04 20.84 -17.94
N LYS A 473 -15.10 20.45 -17.23
CA LYS A 473 -16.50 20.63 -17.66
C LYS A 473 -17.15 21.87 -17.04
N ARG A 474 -16.74 22.27 -15.83
CA ARG A 474 -17.39 23.39 -15.11
C ARG A 474 -16.89 24.72 -15.65
N THR A 475 -17.81 25.58 -16.05
CA THR A 475 -17.49 26.87 -16.66
C THR A 475 -18.04 28.00 -15.82
N CYS A 476 -17.21 28.98 -15.44
CA CYS A 476 -17.67 30.16 -14.72
C CYS A 476 -18.59 31.01 -15.61
N ARG A 477 -19.75 31.41 -15.09
CA ARG A 477 -20.73 32.19 -15.86
C ARG A 477 -20.20 33.58 -16.26
N THR A 478 -19.37 34.19 -15.40
CA THR A 478 -18.81 35.54 -15.59
C THR A 478 -17.59 35.56 -16.50
N CYS A 479 -16.52 34.83 -16.16
CA CYS A 479 -15.25 34.88 -16.89
C CYS A 479 -15.07 33.78 -17.94
N LYS A 480 -16.03 32.85 -18.07
CA LYS A 480 -16.03 31.72 -19.02
C LYS A 480 -14.84 30.75 -18.91
N LYS A 481 -13.99 30.88 -17.89
CA LYS A 481 -12.92 29.93 -17.61
C LYS A 481 -13.47 28.57 -17.17
N LYS A 482 -12.76 27.50 -17.55
CA LYS A 482 -13.13 26.11 -17.28
C LYS A 482 -12.36 25.51 -16.10
N PHE A 483 -12.98 24.55 -15.45
CA PHE A 483 -12.48 23.88 -14.24
C PHE A 483 -12.85 22.39 -14.24
N HIS A 484 -11.95 21.54 -13.72
CA HIS A 484 -12.34 20.19 -13.30
C HIS A 484 -13.26 20.27 -12.09
N ASP A 485 -14.22 19.35 -12.02
CA ASP A 485 -15.13 19.22 -10.88
C ASP A 485 -14.37 19.08 -9.56
N ALA A 486 -13.40 18.16 -9.52
CA ALA A 486 -12.57 17.91 -8.34
C ALA A 486 -11.75 19.14 -7.91
N CYS A 487 -11.14 19.87 -8.87
CA CYS A 487 -10.35 21.06 -8.56
C CYS A 487 -11.23 22.18 -7.98
N LEU A 488 -12.39 22.42 -8.59
CA LEU A 488 -13.31 23.47 -8.13
C LEU A 488 -13.91 23.13 -6.76
N PHE A 489 -14.27 21.87 -6.54
CA PHE A 489 -14.75 21.38 -5.26
C PHE A 489 -13.69 21.57 -4.15
N ARG A 490 -12.45 21.17 -4.41
CA ARG A 490 -11.34 21.37 -3.46
C ARG A 490 -11.13 22.84 -3.13
N TRP A 491 -11.24 23.71 -4.13
CA TRP A 491 -11.14 25.15 -3.94
C TRP A 491 -12.23 25.66 -2.99
N PHE A 492 -13.51 25.36 -3.25
CA PHE A 492 -14.63 25.80 -2.39
C PHE A 492 -14.49 25.32 -0.96
N ARG A 493 -14.06 24.07 -0.76
CA ARG A 493 -13.82 23.54 0.59
C ARG A 493 -12.68 24.27 1.31
N SER A 494 -11.61 24.62 0.60
CA SER A 494 -10.48 25.34 1.19
C SER A 494 -10.76 26.83 1.44
N SER A 495 -11.59 27.46 0.61
CA SER A 495 -11.93 28.89 0.69
C SER A 495 -13.14 29.17 1.57
N ASN A 496 -13.90 28.12 1.93
CA ASN A 496 -15.20 28.17 2.58
C ASN A 496 -16.22 29.08 1.86
N LYS A 497 -16.06 29.24 0.53
CA LYS A 497 -16.89 30.12 -0.32
C LYS A 497 -16.98 29.58 -1.74
N SER A 498 -18.19 29.62 -2.31
CA SER A 498 -18.47 29.21 -3.70
C SER A 498 -18.15 30.30 -4.73
N THR A 499 -16.94 30.86 -4.69
CA THR A 499 -16.48 31.92 -5.60
C THR A 499 -15.47 31.40 -6.60
N CYS A 500 -15.57 31.90 -7.84
CA CYS A 500 -14.65 31.57 -8.92
C CYS A 500 -13.20 31.87 -8.54
N PRO A 501 -12.27 30.89 -8.64
CA PRO A 501 -10.86 31.11 -8.31
C PRO A 501 -10.20 32.21 -9.15
N HIS A 502 -10.68 32.43 -10.38
CA HIS A 502 -10.08 33.38 -11.31
C HIS A 502 -10.66 34.80 -11.19
N CYS A 503 -11.99 34.95 -11.14
CA CYS A 503 -12.62 36.28 -11.15
C CYS A 503 -13.32 36.66 -9.83
N ARG A 504 -13.32 35.75 -8.83
CA ARG A 504 -13.95 35.91 -7.51
C ARG A 504 -15.46 36.18 -7.50
N ALA A 505 -16.13 36.15 -8.66
CA ALA A 505 -17.59 36.16 -8.74
C ALA A 505 -18.19 34.88 -8.17
N ASN A 506 -19.43 34.93 -7.68
CA ASN A 506 -20.17 33.73 -7.29
C ASN A 506 -20.33 32.79 -8.49
N PHE A 507 -20.05 31.50 -8.28
CA PHE A 507 -19.87 30.54 -9.35
C PHE A 507 -21.20 30.10 -10.01
#